data_AF-A0A2G6PMU6-F1
#
_entry.id   AF-A0A2G6PMU6-F1
#
_cell.length_a   1.000
_cell.length_b   1.000
_cell.length_c   1.000
_cell.angle_alpha   90.00
_cell.angle_beta   90.00
_cell.angle_gamma   90.00
#
_symmetry.space_group_name_H-M   'P 1'
#
loop_
_entity.id
_entity.type
_entity.pdbx_description
1 polymer ?
#
loop_
_entity_poly.entity_id
_entity_poly.type
_entity_poly.pdbx_seq_one_letter_code
_entity_poly.pdbx_strand_id
1 'polypeptide(L)'
;MIFEDSSGQNFFNRDALHGIYVKIAKEKAWLQSFLVEHYYTKKQSGDKTGVKPDGSGVFTGRDNYFNQSIYLSGWTSYGRTIGVPFFTAVQGDGYALGVSNNRIEALHGGISGFIVHKFPYKAKISYTDNIGTYYKPIDKQQLSAYFEVTFPMRIDNYPINLTFGTAIDKGEYLEDNWGAFVKISTNGLWNDK
;
A
#
# COMPACT_ATOMS: atom_id res chain seq x y z
N MET A 1 1.02 3.75 -13.28
CA MET A 1 2.28 2.98 -13.28
C MET A 1 3.39 3.99 -13.16
N ILE A 2 4.27 3.85 -12.16
CA ILE A 2 5.40 4.77 -11.97
C ILE A 2 6.61 4.07 -12.55
N PHE A 3 7.04 4.51 -13.72
CA PHE A 3 8.34 4.17 -14.28
C PHE A 3 9.29 5.32 -13.95
N GLU A 4 10.47 4.99 -13.44
CA GLU A 4 11.48 6.01 -13.12
C GLU A 4 12.35 6.37 -14.32
N ASP A 5 12.38 5.51 -15.34
CA ASP A 5 13.03 5.77 -16.61
C ASP A 5 12.19 5.24 -17.80
N SER A 6 12.66 5.52 -19.02
CA SER A 6 11.99 5.11 -20.25
C SER A 6 12.10 3.60 -20.53
N SER A 7 13.04 2.91 -19.89
CA SER A 7 13.36 1.52 -20.21
C SER A 7 12.24 0.54 -19.82
N GLY A 8 11.46 0.90 -18.80
CA GLY A 8 10.29 0.15 -18.35
C GLY A 8 9.01 0.37 -19.16
N GLN A 9 8.94 1.37 -20.04
CA GLN A 9 7.71 1.79 -20.75
C GLN A 9 7.31 0.89 -21.93
N ASN A 10 7.88 -0.32 -22.03
CA ASN A 10 7.59 -1.24 -23.11
C ASN A 10 6.36 -2.12 -22.80
N PHE A 11 5.64 -2.54 -23.84
CA PHE A 11 4.46 -3.42 -23.74
C PHE A 11 4.77 -4.77 -23.06
N PHE A 12 6.04 -5.17 -23.01
CA PHE A 12 6.45 -6.43 -22.39
C PHE A 12 6.63 -6.30 -20.88
N ASN A 13 6.66 -5.09 -20.31
CA ASN A 13 6.74 -4.92 -18.88
C ASN A 13 5.40 -5.31 -18.24
N ARG A 14 5.46 -6.22 -17.28
CA ARG A 14 4.28 -6.74 -16.56
C ARG A 14 4.03 -6.01 -15.26
N ASP A 15 4.92 -5.08 -14.89
CA ASP A 15 4.80 -4.30 -13.67
C ASP A 15 3.58 -3.39 -13.76
N ALA A 16 2.60 -3.59 -12.89
CA ALA A 16 1.33 -2.87 -12.95
C ALA A 16 0.57 -2.96 -11.63
N LEU A 17 -0.36 -2.01 -11.45
CA LEU A 17 -1.44 -2.09 -10.47
C LEU A 17 -2.74 -2.29 -11.23
N HIS A 18 -3.41 -3.41 -10.98
CA HIS A 18 -4.74 -3.71 -11.49
C HIS A 18 -5.73 -3.71 -10.33
N GLY A 19 -6.88 -3.07 -10.50
CA GLY A 19 -7.86 -2.97 -9.43
C GLY A 19 -9.29 -2.99 -9.96
N ILE A 20 -10.18 -3.63 -9.19
CA ILE A 20 -11.62 -3.62 -9.41
C ILE A 20 -12.28 -3.11 -8.14
N TYR A 21 -13.11 -2.08 -8.30
CA TYR A 21 -13.92 -1.51 -7.24
C TYR A 21 -15.40 -1.57 -7.63
N VAL A 22 -16.23 -2.04 -6.72
CA VAL A 22 -17.68 -2.08 -6.92
C VAL A 22 -18.36 -1.45 -5.72
N LYS A 23 -19.38 -0.62 -6.00
CA LYS A 23 -20.23 0.02 -5.01
C LYS A 23 -21.68 -0.39 -5.24
N ILE A 24 -22.32 -0.86 -4.18
CA ILE A 24 -23.72 -1.28 -4.16
C ILE A 24 -24.57 -0.05 -3.81
N ALA A 25 -25.61 0.19 -4.61
CA ALA A 25 -26.47 1.37 -4.47
C ALA A 25 -27.41 1.33 -3.26
N LYS A 26 -27.64 0.14 -2.68
CA LYS A 26 -28.53 -0.04 -1.53
C LYS A 26 -28.01 0.73 -0.31
N GLU A 27 -28.84 1.63 0.21
CA GLU A 27 -28.52 2.38 1.42
C GLU A 27 -28.33 1.46 2.63
N LYS A 28 -27.31 1.78 3.43
CA LYS A 28 -26.97 1.08 4.68
C LYS A 28 -26.89 -0.43 4.55
N ALA A 29 -26.54 -0.95 3.37
CA ALA A 29 -26.35 -2.37 3.15
C ALA A 29 -25.21 -2.90 4.03
N TRP A 30 -25.32 -4.16 4.47
CA TRP A 30 -24.27 -4.83 5.22
C TRP A 30 -22.95 -4.83 4.43
N LEU A 31 -23.01 -5.09 3.13
CA LEU A 31 -21.92 -4.89 2.19
C LEU A 31 -22.31 -3.76 1.24
N GLN A 32 -21.55 -2.68 1.25
CA GLN A 32 -21.80 -1.51 0.40
C GLN A 32 -20.72 -1.32 -0.66
N SER A 33 -19.49 -1.73 -0.39
CA SER A 33 -18.45 -1.76 -1.42
C SER A 33 -17.47 -2.88 -1.17
N PHE A 34 -16.85 -3.33 -2.25
CA PHE A 34 -15.65 -4.16 -2.20
C PHE A 34 -14.62 -3.68 -3.21
N LEU A 35 -13.36 -3.95 -2.89
CA LEU A 35 -12.16 -3.61 -3.66
C LEU A 35 -11.27 -4.84 -3.70
N VAL A 36 -10.72 -5.12 -4.88
CA VAL A 36 -9.61 -6.08 -5.05
C VAL A 36 -8.56 -5.42 -5.93
N GLU A 37 -7.31 -5.44 -5.48
CA GLU A 37 -6.16 -4.91 -6.20
C GLU A 37 -5.05 -5.96 -6.25
N HIS A 38 -4.40 -6.09 -7.42
CA HIS A 38 -3.20 -6.87 -7.63
C HIS A 38 -2.09 -5.92 -8.07
N TYR A 39 -0.98 -5.93 -7.35
CA TYR A 39 0.16 -5.09 -7.62
C TYR A 39 1.39 -5.93 -7.89
N TYR A 40 2.02 -5.72 -9.04
CA TYR A 40 3.18 -6.48 -9.49
C TYR A 40 4.30 -5.52 -9.87
N THR A 41 5.50 -5.72 -9.31
CA THR A 41 6.70 -4.90 -9.58
C THR A 41 7.97 -5.76 -9.69
N LYS A 42 7.82 -7.07 -9.91
CA LYS A 42 8.95 -8.02 -9.86
C LYS A 42 9.86 -7.92 -11.08
N LYS A 43 9.38 -7.39 -12.22
CA LYS A 43 10.07 -7.48 -13.50
C LYS A 43 11.07 -6.36 -13.73
N GLN A 44 10.73 -5.11 -13.46
CA GLN A 44 11.66 -3.96 -13.44
C GLN A 44 12.60 -3.94 -14.67
N SER A 45 12.01 -3.94 -15.86
CA SER A 45 12.68 -3.98 -17.17
C SER A 45 13.50 -5.24 -17.48
N GLY A 46 13.50 -6.24 -16.59
CA GLY A 46 14.10 -7.56 -16.77
C GLY A 46 15.19 -7.88 -15.75
N ASP A 47 15.50 -9.16 -15.58
CA ASP A 47 16.53 -9.67 -14.68
C ASP A 47 17.96 -9.61 -15.26
N LYS A 48 18.08 -9.34 -16.56
CA LYS A 48 19.33 -9.18 -17.28
C LYS A 48 19.53 -7.73 -17.68
N THR A 49 20.73 -7.22 -17.44
CA THR A 49 21.18 -5.93 -17.96
C THR A 49 21.36 -6.04 -19.47
N GLY A 50 20.56 -5.32 -20.24
CA GLY A 50 20.79 -5.10 -21.67
C GLY A 50 21.93 -4.11 -21.88
N VAL A 51 22.76 -4.33 -22.89
CA VAL A 51 23.86 -3.43 -23.27
C VAL A 51 23.40 -2.59 -24.47
N LYS A 52 23.81 -1.33 -24.54
CA LYS A 52 23.57 -0.48 -25.71
C LYS A 52 24.19 -1.09 -26.97
N PRO A 53 23.59 -0.91 -28.16
CA PRO A 53 24.14 -1.43 -29.42
C PRO A 53 25.57 -0.97 -29.74
N ASP A 54 25.98 0.18 -29.21
CA ASP A 54 27.32 0.75 -29.35
C ASP A 54 28.33 0.24 -28.30
N GLY A 55 27.92 -0.65 -27.39
CA GLY A 55 28.75 -1.17 -26.32
C GLY A 55 29.09 -0.16 -25.21
N SER A 56 28.55 1.06 -25.25
CA SER A 56 28.95 2.16 -24.37
C SER A 56 28.42 2.06 -22.93
N GLY A 57 27.58 1.07 -22.63
CA GLY A 57 27.09 0.82 -21.28
C GLY A 57 25.76 0.06 -21.23
N VAL A 58 25.22 -0.04 -20.01
CA VAL A 58 23.91 -0.67 -19.75
C VAL A 58 22.79 0.23 -20.30
N PHE A 59 21.85 -0.37 -21.02
CA PHE A 59 20.71 0.28 -21.64
C PHE A 59 19.40 0.06 -20.86
N THR A 60 19.24 -1.09 -20.20
CA THR A 60 17.99 -1.48 -19.53
C THR A 60 18.22 -2.65 -18.57
N GLY A 61 17.31 -2.84 -17.61
CA GLY A 61 17.21 -4.06 -16.81
C GLY A 61 17.87 -3.95 -15.45
N ARG A 62 17.37 -4.74 -14.50
CA ARG A 62 17.64 -4.64 -13.07
C ARG A 62 17.39 -3.25 -12.51
N ASP A 63 16.29 -2.65 -12.95
CA ASP A 63 15.88 -1.35 -12.42
C ASP A 63 15.65 -1.49 -10.92
N ASN A 64 15.84 -0.39 -10.19
CA ASN A 64 15.78 -0.38 -8.74
C ASN A 64 14.77 0.68 -8.33
N TYR A 65 13.48 0.45 -8.61
CA TYR A 65 12.44 1.46 -8.43
C TYR A 65 12.47 2.05 -7.01
N PHE A 66 12.21 3.36 -6.90
CA PHE A 66 12.20 4.13 -5.65
C PHE A 66 13.58 4.30 -4.99
N ASN A 67 14.66 3.77 -5.58
CA ASN A 67 16.03 3.90 -5.09
C ASN A 67 16.89 4.75 -6.03
N GLN A 68 17.80 5.54 -5.46
CA GLN A 68 18.70 6.40 -6.22
C GLN A 68 20.11 6.43 -5.60
N SER A 69 21.14 6.55 -6.44
CA SER A 69 22.56 6.59 -6.04
C SER A 69 23.06 7.94 -5.51
N ILE A 70 22.49 9.05 -5.97
CA ILE A 70 22.75 10.43 -5.54
C ILE A 70 21.86 10.76 -4.33
N TYR A 71 20.55 10.56 -4.47
CA TYR A 71 19.59 10.73 -3.38
C TYR A 71 19.41 9.39 -2.65
N LEU A 72 20.31 9.13 -1.70
CA LEU A 72 20.35 7.85 -0.97
C LEU A 72 19.06 7.52 -0.23
N SER A 73 18.26 8.52 0.12
CA SER A 73 16.92 8.32 0.71
C SER A 73 15.96 7.61 -0.24
N GLY A 74 16.21 7.67 -1.54
CA GLY A 74 15.23 7.29 -2.54
C GLY A 74 13.94 8.09 -2.36
N TRP A 75 12.84 7.52 -2.80
CA TRP A 75 11.50 8.10 -2.69
C TRP A 75 10.89 7.86 -1.31
N THR A 76 11.54 8.41 -0.29
CA THR A 76 11.11 8.30 1.10
C THR A 76 11.05 9.66 1.77
N SER A 77 10.20 9.78 2.79
CA SER A 77 10.09 10.96 3.64
C SER A 77 9.87 10.51 5.08
N TYR A 78 10.66 11.02 6.02
CA TYR A 78 10.62 10.65 7.45
C TYR A 78 10.57 9.13 7.69
N GLY A 79 11.41 8.37 6.98
CA GLY A 79 11.49 6.92 7.12
C GLY A 79 10.29 6.15 6.55
N ARG A 80 9.47 6.77 5.70
CA ARG A 80 8.33 6.12 5.02
C ARG A 80 8.40 6.30 3.52
N THR A 81 8.08 5.26 2.77
CA THR A 81 8.04 5.33 1.30
C THR A 81 6.89 6.22 0.84
N ILE A 82 7.16 7.07 -0.14
CA ILE A 82 6.15 7.87 -0.82
C ILE A 82 5.52 7.01 -1.92
N GLY A 83 4.21 7.08 -2.12
CA GLY A 83 3.54 6.41 -3.24
C GLY A 83 3.04 4.99 -2.93
N VAL A 84 3.95 4.00 -2.86
CA VAL A 84 3.57 2.58 -2.70
C VAL A 84 3.58 2.18 -1.23
N PRO A 85 2.43 1.83 -0.60
CA PRO A 85 2.36 1.53 0.83
C PRO A 85 3.09 0.25 1.27
N PHE A 86 3.29 -0.70 0.35
CA PHE A 86 3.94 -1.99 0.64
C PHE A 86 5.47 -1.91 0.61
N PHE A 87 6.03 -0.82 0.10
CA PHE A 87 7.47 -0.61 0.07
C PHE A 87 7.95 -0.09 1.42
N THR A 88 8.99 -0.72 1.95
CA THR A 88 9.55 -0.44 3.26
C THR A 88 10.86 0.32 3.09
N ALA A 89 10.94 1.48 3.74
CA ALA A 89 12.16 2.28 3.77
C ALA A 89 13.20 1.63 4.70
N VAL A 90 14.44 1.58 4.26
CA VAL A 90 15.58 1.21 5.09
C VAL A 90 15.89 2.39 6.01
N GLN A 91 15.85 2.18 7.31
CA GLN A 91 16.24 3.21 8.28
C GLN A 91 17.77 3.25 8.41
N GLY A 92 18.35 4.45 8.29
CA GLY A 92 19.74 4.73 8.62
C GLY A 92 19.85 5.73 9.79
N ASP A 93 21.06 6.21 10.05
CA ASP A 93 21.33 7.16 11.14
C ASP A 93 20.81 8.56 10.78
N GLY A 94 19.55 8.83 11.14
CA GLY A 94 18.90 10.13 10.97
C GLY A 94 18.27 10.38 9.59
N TYR A 95 18.39 9.44 8.66
CA TYR A 95 17.76 9.49 7.32
C TYR A 95 17.52 8.08 6.77
N ALA A 96 16.61 7.96 5.80
CA ALA A 96 16.35 6.70 5.11
C ALA A 96 17.45 6.39 4.08
N LEU A 97 17.67 5.11 3.80
CA LEU A 97 18.65 4.60 2.84
C LEU A 97 17.95 3.84 1.69
N GLY A 98 16.89 4.43 1.16
CA GLY A 98 16.08 3.87 0.08
C GLY A 98 15.05 2.87 0.57
N VAL A 99 14.57 2.04 -0.34
CA VAL A 99 13.55 1.01 -0.18
C VAL A 99 14.19 -0.38 -0.29
N SER A 100 13.89 -1.27 0.66
CA SER A 100 14.44 -2.63 0.69
C SER A 100 13.69 -3.65 -0.16
N ASN A 101 12.38 -3.46 -0.36
CA ASN A 101 11.50 -4.37 -1.11
C ASN A 101 10.74 -3.63 -2.21
N ASN A 102 11.45 -3.17 -3.24
CA ASN A 102 10.82 -2.53 -4.39
C ASN A 102 10.37 -3.53 -5.48
N ARG A 103 10.62 -4.83 -5.29
CA ARG A 103 10.12 -5.93 -6.12
C ARG A 103 9.15 -6.78 -5.31
N ILE A 104 7.86 -6.59 -5.54
CA ILE A 104 6.81 -7.30 -4.82
C ILE A 104 5.73 -7.81 -5.78
N GLU A 105 4.99 -8.80 -5.29
CA GLU A 105 3.63 -9.09 -5.75
C GLU A 105 2.69 -8.99 -4.55
N ALA A 106 1.65 -8.16 -4.68
CA ALA A 106 0.71 -7.92 -3.61
C ALA A 106 -0.71 -8.16 -4.09
N LEU A 107 -1.52 -8.73 -3.20
CA LEU A 107 -2.97 -8.83 -3.32
C LEU A 107 -3.58 -8.04 -2.16
N HIS A 108 -4.40 -7.04 -2.49
CA HIS A 108 -5.09 -6.21 -1.52
C HIS A 108 -6.59 -6.34 -1.71
N GLY A 109 -7.31 -6.57 -0.62
CA GLY A 109 -8.75 -6.65 -0.58
C GLY A 109 -9.33 -5.70 0.45
N GLY A 110 -10.45 -5.08 0.14
CA GLY A 110 -11.17 -4.21 1.07
C GLY A 110 -12.67 -4.36 0.94
N ILE A 111 -13.38 -4.31 2.05
CA ILE A 111 -14.84 -4.21 2.09
C ILE A 111 -15.28 -3.11 3.04
N SER A 112 -16.43 -2.51 2.75
CA SER A 112 -17.08 -1.59 3.68
C SER A 112 -18.60 -1.70 3.59
N GLY A 113 -19.29 -1.29 4.64
CA GLY A 113 -20.74 -1.32 4.72
C GLY A 113 -21.23 -1.00 6.13
N PHE A 114 -22.39 -1.55 6.51
CA PHE A 114 -23.04 -1.25 7.77
C PHE A 114 -23.40 -2.51 8.57
N ILE A 115 -22.77 -2.69 9.73
CA ILE A 115 -23.17 -3.74 10.67
C ILE A 115 -24.58 -3.42 11.18
N VAL A 116 -25.47 -4.41 11.12
CA VAL A 116 -26.89 -4.30 11.47
C VAL A 116 -27.58 -3.06 10.85
N HIS A 117 -27.17 -2.67 9.64
CA HIS A 117 -27.68 -1.50 8.92
C HIS A 117 -27.55 -0.16 9.68
N LYS A 118 -26.67 -0.08 10.69
CA LYS A 118 -26.54 1.08 11.58
C LYS A 118 -25.10 1.56 11.74
N PHE A 119 -24.14 0.65 11.90
CA PHE A 119 -22.77 0.98 12.27
C PHE A 119 -21.84 0.85 11.07
N PRO A 120 -21.31 1.95 10.50
CA PRO A 120 -20.35 1.88 9.40
C PRO A 120 -19.12 1.08 9.81
N TYR A 121 -18.66 0.20 8.94
CA TYR A 121 -17.41 -0.52 9.14
C TYR A 121 -16.56 -0.53 7.86
N LYS A 122 -15.27 -0.80 8.05
CA LYS A 122 -14.33 -1.07 6.97
C LYS A 122 -13.40 -2.19 7.40
N ALA A 123 -13.20 -3.16 6.52
CA ALA A 123 -12.22 -4.22 6.68
C ALA A 123 -11.28 -4.23 5.48
N LYS A 124 -10.00 -4.49 5.70
CA LYS A 124 -8.99 -4.65 4.65
C LYS A 124 -8.07 -5.81 4.99
N ILE A 125 -7.55 -6.46 3.95
CA ILE A 125 -6.53 -7.48 4.03
C ILE A 125 -5.54 -7.30 2.90
N SER A 126 -4.27 -7.52 3.19
CA SER A 126 -3.18 -7.43 2.21
C SER A 126 -2.28 -8.63 2.38
N TYR A 127 -2.00 -9.32 1.28
CA TYR A 127 -0.92 -10.29 1.20
C TYR A 127 0.17 -9.71 0.30
N THR A 128 1.43 -9.86 0.71
CA THR A 128 2.58 -9.45 -0.10
C THR A 128 3.62 -10.55 -0.13
N ASP A 129 4.13 -10.82 -1.31
CA ASP A 129 5.32 -11.61 -1.56
C ASP A 129 6.47 -10.66 -1.93
N ASN A 130 7.46 -10.56 -1.05
CA ASN A 130 8.53 -9.58 -1.11
C ASN A 130 9.81 -10.25 -1.61
N ILE A 131 10.28 -9.82 -2.78
CA ILE A 131 11.49 -10.35 -3.42
C ILE A 131 12.72 -9.45 -3.19
N GLY A 132 12.55 -8.31 -2.51
CA GLY A 132 13.63 -7.38 -2.19
C GLY A 132 13.98 -6.47 -3.35
N THR A 133 15.28 -6.35 -3.62
CA THR A 133 15.82 -5.68 -4.81
C THR A 133 16.62 -6.68 -5.64
N TYR A 134 17.03 -6.34 -6.86
CA TYR A 134 17.96 -7.21 -7.61
C TYR A 134 19.33 -7.37 -6.93
N TYR A 135 19.75 -6.40 -6.11
CA TYR A 135 21.05 -6.41 -5.43
C TYR A 135 21.02 -7.15 -4.09
N LYS A 136 19.88 -7.11 -3.41
CA LYS A 136 19.62 -7.77 -2.13
C LYS A 136 18.30 -8.54 -2.24
N PRO A 137 18.31 -9.71 -2.91
CA PRO A 137 17.12 -10.52 -3.03
C PRO A 137 16.73 -11.08 -1.66
N ILE A 138 15.43 -11.13 -1.43
CA ILE A 138 14.81 -11.87 -0.33
C ILE A 138 13.66 -12.70 -0.91
N ASP A 139 13.05 -13.54 -0.09
CA ASP A 139 11.82 -14.25 -0.43
C ASP A 139 11.05 -14.37 0.88
N LYS A 140 10.16 -13.40 1.11
CA LYS A 140 9.48 -13.24 2.40
C LYS A 140 8.04 -12.79 2.20
N GLN A 141 7.15 -13.47 2.89
CA GLN A 141 5.72 -13.23 2.77
C GLN A 141 5.21 -12.42 3.97
N GLN A 142 4.22 -11.56 3.74
CA GLN A 142 3.57 -10.77 4.79
C GLN A 142 2.07 -10.74 4.57
N LEU A 143 1.32 -10.96 5.65
CA LEU A 143 -0.12 -10.76 5.74
C LEU A 143 -0.39 -9.59 6.69
N SER A 144 -1.18 -8.62 6.23
CA SER A 144 -1.67 -7.51 7.05
C SER A 144 -3.18 -7.45 6.99
N ALA A 145 -3.84 -7.33 8.14
CA ALA A 145 -5.29 -7.20 8.25
C ALA A 145 -5.66 -5.97 9.06
N TYR A 146 -6.79 -5.34 8.71
CA TYR A 146 -7.29 -4.13 9.34
C TYR A 146 -8.81 -4.18 9.43
N PHE A 147 -9.35 -3.74 10.56
CA PHE A 147 -10.79 -3.60 10.77
C PHE A 147 -11.08 -2.35 11.59
N GLU A 148 -12.09 -1.57 11.18
CA GLU A 148 -12.66 -0.49 12.00
C GLU A 148 -14.20 -0.52 11.95
N VAL A 149 -14.83 -0.15 13.05
CA VAL A 149 -16.28 0.04 13.17
C VAL A 149 -16.56 1.37 13.85
N THR A 150 -17.54 2.11 13.34
CA THR A 150 -17.94 3.43 13.82
C THR A 150 -19.32 3.37 14.46
N PHE A 151 -19.43 3.98 15.63
CA PHE A 151 -20.66 4.19 16.38
C PHE A 151 -21.04 5.67 16.31
N PRO A 152 -22.00 6.04 15.45
CA PRO A 152 -22.56 7.38 15.43
C PRO A 152 -23.41 7.59 16.70
N MET A 153 -23.13 8.66 17.43
CA MET A 153 -23.77 9.04 18.68
C MET A 153 -24.16 10.53 18.65
N ARG A 154 -24.99 10.94 19.60
CA ARG A 154 -25.27 12.35 19.88
C ARG A 154 -25.08 12.61 21.36
N ILE A 155 -24.29 13.62 21.69
CA ILE A 155 -24.12 14.13 23.07
C ILE A 155 -24.61 15.58 23.05
N ASP A 156 -25.63 15.92 23.82
CA ASP A 156 -26.21 17.28 23.88
C ASP A 156 -26.47 17.92 22.50
N ASN A 157 -27.04 17.14 21.58
CA ASN A 157 -27.27 17.48 20.16
C ASN A 157 -26.05 17.58 19.24
N TYR A 158 -24.83 17.40 19.74
CA TYR A 158 -23.60 17.35 18.94
C TYR A 158 -23.42 15.96 18.31
N PRO A 159 -23.30 15.85 16.97
CA PRO A 159 -23.03 14.57 16.31
C PRO A 159 -21.57 14.16 16.54
N ILE A 160 -21.38 13.00 17.17
CA ILE A 160 -20.06 12.44 17.47
C ILE A 160 -19.99 11.03 16.90
N ASN A 161 -18.89 10.70 16.26
CA ASN A 161 -18.58 9.36 15.79
C ASN A 161 -17.46 8.79 16.67
N LEU A 162 -17.74 7.69 17.35
CA LEU A 162 -16.71 6.91 18.05
C LEU A 162 -16.32 5.71 17.18
N THR A 163 -15.08 5.66 16.72
CA THR A 163 -14.57 4.54 15.94
C THR A 163 -13.60 3.73 16.77
N PHE A 164 -13.78 2.41 16.77
CA PHE A 164 -12.80 1.45 17.26
C PHE A 164 -12.18 0.75 16.06
N GLY A 165 -10.88 0.56 16.09
CA GLY A 165 -10.21 -0.21 15.04
C GLY A 165 -9.04 -1.02 15.56
N THR A 166 -8.65 -2.01 14.78
CA THR A 166 -7.54 -2.91 15.05
C THR A 166 -6.82 -3.28 13.76
N ALA A 167 -5.53 -3.58 13.88
CA ALA A 167 -4.68 -4.05 12.80
C ALA A 167 -3.81 -5.20 13.29
N ILE A 168 -3.51 -6.14 12.40
CA ILE A 168 -2.61 -7.27 12.64
C ILE A 168 -1.64 -7.35 11.47
N ASP A 169 -0.37 -7.57 11.78
CA ASP A 169 0.67 -7.90 10.83
C ASP A 169 1.26 -9.26 11.22
N LYS A 170 1.36 -10.19 10.27
CA LYS A 170 1.89 -11.54 10.46
C LYS A 170 2.70 -11.96 9.25
N GLY A 171 3.95 -12.38 9.46
CA GLY A 171 4.78 -12.87 8.36
C GLY A 171 6.26 -12.90 8.67
N GLU A 172 7.05 -12.98 7.61
CA GLU A 172 8.51 -13.15 7.69
C GLU A 172 9.25 -11.84 7.39
N TYR A 173 8.56 -10.87 6.79
CA TYR A 173 9.17 -9.63 6.30
C TYR A 173 9.18 -8.53 7.36
N LEU A 174 8.02 -8.22 7.94
CA LEU A 174 7.90 -7.31 9.08
C LEU A 174 7.69 -8.12 10.36
N GLU A 175 7.98 -7.50 11.50
CA GLU A 175 7.70 -8.11 12.80
C GLU A 175 6.20 -8.36 12.96
N ASP A 176 5.89 -9.50 13.58
CA ASP A 176 4.52 -9.82 13.97
C ASP A 176 4.03 -8.80 14.98
N ASN A 177 2.89 -8.18 14.69
CA ASN A 177 2.36 -7.09 15.50
C ASN A 177 0.83 -7.10 15.54
N TRP A 178 0.28 -6.55 16.62
CA TRP A 178 -1.14 -6.26 16.75
C TRP A 178 -1.32 -4.88 17.37
N GLY A 179 -2.19 -4.08 16.78
CA GLY A 179 -2.52 -2.74 17.25
C GLY A 179 -4.02 -2.52 17.34
N ALA A 180 -4.41 -1.59 18.20
CA ALA A 180 -5.77 -1.10 18.31
C ALA A 180 -5.79 0.42 18.53
N PHE A 181 -6.88 1.07 18.15
CA PHE A 181 -7.04 2.51 18.34
C PHE A 181 -8.50 2.89 18.56
N VAL A 182 -8.68 4.05 19.19
CA VAL A 182 -9.97 4.75 19.31
C VAL A 182 -9.84 6.09 18.60
N LYS A 183 -10.85 6.44 17.79
CA LYS A 183 -10.93 7.71 17.08
C LYS A 183 -12.26 8.38 17.42
N ILE A 184 -12.19 9.66 17.75
CA ILE A 184 -13.35 10.52 17.96
C ILE A 184 -13.38 11.51 16.80
N SER A 185 -14.51 11.59 16.09
CA SER A 185 -14.71 12.57 15.02
C SER A 185 -16.12 13.15 15.05
N THR A 186 -16.32 14.25 14.35
CA THR A 186 -17.64 14.86 14.14
C THR A 186 -17.80 15.15 12.65
N ASN A 187 -19.04 15.10 12.15
CA ASN A 187 -19.33 15.45 10.75
C ASN A 187 -19.47 16.97 10.54
N GLY A 188 -19.12 17.77 11.55
CA GLY A 188 -19.27 19.23 11.55
C GLY A 188 -20.53 19.70 12.28
N LEU A 189 -20.52 20.98 12.65
CA LEU A 189 -21.61 21.66 13.37
C LEU A 189 -22.45 22.58 12.48
N TRP A 190 -22.11 22.70 11.19
CA TRP A 190 -22.83 23.56 10.28
C TRP A 190 -24.16 22.92 9.89
N ASN A 191 -25.21 23.32 10.62
CA ASN A 191 -26.55 23.37 10.07
C ASN A 191 -26.61 24.63 9.20
N ASP A 192 -26.62 24.48 7.88
CA ASP A 192 -27.21 25.50 7.02
C ASP A 192 -28.70 25.54 7.38
N LYS A 193 -29.10 26.59 8.09
CA LYS A 193 -30.50 26.97 8.25
C LYS A 193 -31.03 27.55 6.95
#